data_AF-A0A101Y559-F1
#
_entry.id   AF-A0A101Y559-F1
#
_cell.length_a   1.000
_cell.length_b   1.000
_cell.length_c   1.000
_cell.angle_alpha   90.00
_cell.angle_beta   90.00
_cell.angle_gamma   90.00
#
_symmetry.space_group_name_H-M   'P 1'
#
loop_
_entity.id
_entity.type
_entity.pdbx_description
1 polymer ?
#
loop_
_entity_poly.entity_id
_entity_poly.type
_entity_poly.pdbx_seq_one_letter_code
_entity_poly.pdbx_strand_id
1 'polypeptide(L)'
;MAQLIVSIIGITISAFALLVAFKASKASEKANDEATRLKGYYNGLVERNNQFMSGQTELQLNQTIEETKRHLMNVAFKIADLPESVDDNVKSMLDSLFKAAIESNANAYETACGLYIDDKIDKARFQKLYHIEIRRIIEDASFNNLFHPQDTSKYRAIWRVYKEWNHQE
;
A
#
# COMPACT_ATOMS: atom_id res chain seq x y z
N MET A 1 -23.71 -56.13 -52.16
CA MET A 1 -22.31 -56.36 -51.73
C MET A 1 -21.56 -55.06 -51.45
N ALA A 2 -21.39 -54.14 -52.42
CA ALA A 2 -20.63 -52.90 -52.22
C ALA A 2 -21.16 -51.98 -51.10
N GLN A 3 -22.47 -51.75 -51.02
CA GLN A 3 -23.08 -50.89 -49.97
C GLN A 3 -22.92 -51.43 -48.54
N LEU A 4 -22.91 -52.76 -48.37
CA LEU A 4 -22.68 -53.43 -47.09
C LEU A 4 -21.24 -53.22 -46.62
N ILE A 5 -20.26 -53.30 -47.52
CA ILE A 5 -18.83 -53.10 -47.22
C ILE A 5 -18.56 -51.65 -46.77
N VAL A 6 -19.14 -50.67 -47.47
CA VAL A 6 -18.97 -49.24 -47.12
C VAL A 6 -19.55 -48.93 -45.74
N SER A 7 -20.71 -49.49 -45.39
CA SER A 7 -21.34 -49.27 -44.08
C SER A 7 -20.53 -49.86 -42.92
N ILE A 8 -19.95 -51.05 -43.12
CA ILE A 8 -19.08 -51.70 -42.13
C ILE A 8 -17.82 -50.86 -41.87
N ILE A 9 -17.20 -50.32 -42.92
CA ILE A 9 -16.03 -49.44 -42.81
C ILE A 9 -16.40 -48.12 -42.09
N GLY A 10 -17.57 -47.54 -42.38
CA GLY A 10 -18.03 -46.33 -41.69
C GLY A 10 -18.22 -46.52 -40.18
N ILE A 11 -18.77 -47.67 -39.77
CA ILE A 11 -18.98 -48.00 -38.35
C ILE A 11 -17.63 -48.18 -37.63
N THR A 12 -16.65 -48.85 -38.23
CA THR A 12 -15.34 -49.06 -37.59
C THR A 12 -14.57 -47.75 -37.41
N ILE A 13 -14.58 -46.86 -38.39
CA ILE A 13 -13.98 -45.52 -38.29
C ILE A 13 -14.65 -44.73 -37.17
N SER A 14 -15.99 -44.75 -37.11
CA SER A 14 -16.75 -44.03 -36.08
C SER A 14 -16.47 -44.56 -34.67
N ALA A 15 -16.40 -45.89 -34.50
CA ALA A 15 -16.05 -46.51 -33.23
C ALA A 15 -14.62 -46.15 -32.77
N PHE A 16 -13.67 -46.11 -33.72
CA PHE A 16 -12.29 -45.71 -33.43
C PHE A 16 -12.20 -44.23 -33.04
N ALA A 17 -12.91 -43.34 -33.74
CA ALA A 17 -12.99 -41.92 -33.42
C ALA A 17 -13.56 -41.68 -32.01
N LEU A 18 -14.59 -42.44 -31.61
CA LEU A 18 -15.23 -42.32 -30.30
C LEU A 18 -14.29 -42.75 -29.16
N LEU A 19 -13.48 -43.79 -29.37
CA LEU A 19 -12.44 -44.22 -28.42
C LEU A 19 -11.35 -43.16 -28.24
N VAL A 20 -10.91 -42.53 -29.33
CA VAL A 20 -9.92 -41.43 -29.28
C VAL A 20 -10.51 -40.24 -28.54
N ALA A 21 -11.74 -39.85 -28.85
CA ALA A 21 -12.44 -38.75 -28.19
C ALA A 21 -12.62 -39.01 -26.68
N PHE A 22 -12.96 -40.23 -26.27
CA PHE A 22 -13.11 -40.59 -24.86
C PHE A 22 -11.77 -40.50 -24.09
N LYS A 23 -10.68 -41.00 -24.68
CA LYS A 23 -9.33 -40.86 -24.10
C LYS A 23 -8.91 -39.40 -23.98
N ALA A 24 -9.18 -38.60 -25.02
CA ALA A 24 -8.92 -37.17 -25.03
C ALA A 24 -9.74 -36.43 -23.97
N SER A 25 -11.02 -36.77 -23.80
CA SER A 25 -11.90 -36.18 -22.78
C SER A 25 -11.38 -36.46 -21.37
N LYS A 26 -10.99 -37.71 -21.06
CA LYS A 26 -10.42 -38.04 -19.74
C LYS A 26 -9.06 -37.37 -19.48
N ALA A 27 -8.23 -37.25 -20.51
CA ALA A 27 -6.96 -36.52 -20.41
C ALA A 27 -7.21 -35.02 -20.16
N SER A 28 -8.21 -34.45 -20.84
CA SER A 28 -8.62 -33.05 -20.69
C SER A 28 -9.19 -32.76 -19.30
N GLU A 29 -9.99 -33.66 -18.74
CA GLU A 29 -10.55 -33.52 -17.39
C GLU A 29 -9.44 -33.46 -16.33
N LYS A 30 -8.49 -34.40 -16.39
CA LYS A 30 -7.30 -34.40 -15.51
C LYS A 30 -6.47 -33.13 -15.66
N ALA A 31 -6.25 -32.67 -16.89
CA ALA A 31 -5.51 -31.44 -17.15
C ALA A 31 -6.25 -30.21 -16.59
N ASN A 32 -7.58 -30.19 -16.64
CA ASN A 32 -8.39 -29.11 -16.11
C ASN A 32 -8.40 -29.10 -14.56
N ASP A 33 -8.42 -30.27 -13.93
CA ASP A 33 -8.29 -30.40 -12.47
C ASP A 33 -6.92 -29.90 -12.00
N GLU A 34 -5.84 -30.30 -12.68
CA GLU A 34 -4.48 -29.84 -12.37
C GLU A 34 -4.35 -28.32 -12.58
N ALA A 35 -4.89 -27.79 -13.68
CA ALA A 35 -4.93 -26.35 -13.93
C ALA A 35 -5.70 -25.60 -12.83
N THR A 36 -6.79 -26.15 -12.32
CA THR A 36 -7.57 -25.56 -11.24
C THR A 36 -6.80 -25.56 -9.92
N ARG A 37 -6.12 -26.66 -9.59
CA ARG A 37 -5.25 -26.75 -8.40
C ARG A 37 -4.08 -25.78 -8.49
N LEU A 38 -3.45 -25.67 -9.65
CA LEU A 38 -2.36 -24.73 -9.88
C LEU A 38 -2.82 -23.28 -9.76
N LYS A 39 -4.00 -22.94 -10.29
CA LYS A 39 -4.63 -21.62 -10.09
C LYS A 39 -4.86 -21.32 -8.61
N GLY A 40 -5.38 -22.28 -7.85
CA GLY A 40 -5.58 -22.12 -6.41
C GLY A 40 -4.27 -21.90 -5.65
N TYR A 41 -3.24 -22.69 -5.95
CA TYR A 41 -1.91 -22.52 -5.39
C TYR A 41 -1.30 -21.16 -5.74
N TYR A 42 -1.40 -20.74 -7.02
CA TYR A 42 -0.92 -19.45 -7.49
C TYR A 42 -1.61 -18.29 -6.78
N ASN A 43 -2.95 -18.32 -6.67
CA ASN A 43 -3.69 -17.30 -5.92
C ASN A 43 -3.24 -17.21 -4.46
N GLY A 44 -3.00 -18.36 -3.80
CA GLY A 44 -2.45 -18.38 -2.45
C GLY A 44 -1.02 -17.85 -2.35
N LEU A 45 -0.21 -17.93 -3.41
CA LEU A 45 1.11 -17.29 -3.48
C LEU A 45 0.97 -15.77 -3.66
N VAL A 46 0.09 -15.33 -4.55
CA VAL A 46 -0.17 -13.90 -4.78
C VAL A 46 -0.67 -13.24 -3.50
N GLU A 47 -1.59 -13.87 -2.78
CA GLU A 47 -2.12 -13.39 -1.49
C GLU A 47 -0.99 -13.21 -0.47
N ARG A 48 -0.16 -14.25 -0.28
CA ARG A 48 0.99 -14.18 0.65
C ARG A 48 2.01 -13.13 0.23
N ASN A 49 2.27 -13.00 -1.06
CA ASN A 49 3.17 -11.99 -1.59
C ASN A 49 2.62 -10.58 -1.33
N ASN A 50 1.33 -10.35 -1.55
CA ASN A 50 0.68 -9.06 -1.26
C ASN A 50 0.78 -8.70 0.23
N GLN A 51 0.52 -9.67 1.13
CA GLN A 51 0.66 -9.46 2.58
C GLN A 51 2.11 -9.14 2.97
N PHE A 52 3.09 -9.86 2.41
CA PHE A 52 4.50 -9.60 2.66
C PHE A 52 4.91 -8.20 2.19
N MET A 53 4.53 -7.84 0.96
CA MET A 53 4.80 -6.51 0.40
C MET A 53 4.16 -5.39 1.22
N SER A 54 2.91 -5.57 1.65
CA SER A 54 2.22 -4.64 2.55
C SER A 54 2.98 -4.46 3.88
N GLY A 55 3.42 -5.57 4.49
CA GLY A 55 4.26 -5.52 5.68
C GLY A 55 5.61 -4.81 5.48
N GLN A 56 6.27 -5.00 4.34
CA GLN A 56 7.50 -4.28 3.99
C GLN A 56 7.25 -2.78 3.80
N THR A 57 6.16 -2.41 3.11
CA THR A 57 5.75 -1.02 2.93
C THR A 57 5.52 -0.34 4.28
N GLU A 58 4.86 -1.01 5.21
CA GLU A 58 4.63 -0.46 6.56
C GLU A 58 5.92 -0.30 7.38
N LEU A 59 6.86 -1.25 7.29
CA LEU A 59 8.16 -1.11 7.93
C LEU A 59 8.94 0.08 7.39
N GLN A 60 8.99 0.23 6.06
CA GLN A 60 9.65 1.37 5.41
C GLN A 60 8.99 2.70 5.79
N LEU A 61 7.66 2.71 5.87
CA LEU A 61 6.90 3.89 6.28
C LEU A 61 7.23 4.30 7.71
N ASN A 62 7.22 3.33 8.63
CA ASN A 62 7.60 3.56 10.03
C ASN A 62 9.02 4.10 10.14
N GLN A 63 9.98 3.51 9.40
CA GLN A 63 11.36 3.99 9.37
C GLN A 63 11.44 5.43 8.87
N THR A 64 10.75 5.75 7.77
CA THR A 64 10.73 7.08 7.17
C THR A 64 10.17 8.13 8.15
N ILE A 65 9.03 7.84 8.79
CA ILE A 65 8.42 8.74 9.78
C ILE A 65 9.35 8.94 10.98
N GLU A 66 9.97 7.88 11.49
CA GLU A 66 10.90 7.99 12.61
C GLU A 66 12.17 8.77 12.22
N GLU A 67 12.63 8.67 10.98
CA GLU A 67 13.73 9.48 10.46
C GLU A 67 13.39 10.97 10.39
N THR A 68 12.21 11.33 9.88
CA THR A 68 11.78 12.73 9.82
C THR A 68 11.58 13.32 11.21
N LYS A 69 11.04 12.54 12.16
CA LYS A 69 10.94 12.94 13.57
C LYS A 69 12.32 13.20 14.18
N ARG A 70 13.28 12.29 13.99
CA ARG A 70 14.66 12.48 14.47
C ARG A 70 15.29 13.73 13.87
N HIS A 71 15.09 13.96 12.57
CA HIS A 71 15.61 15.15 11.91
C HIS A 71 15.01 16.43 12.50
N LEU A 72 13.69 16.46 12.69
CA LEU A 72 13.00 17.59 13.33
C LEU A 72 13.51 17.85 14.75
N MET A 73 13.64 16.81 15.58
CA MET A 73 14.18 16.93 16.93
C MET A 73 15.63 17.43 16.94
N ASN A 74 16.48 16.93 16.04
CA ASN A 74 17.87 17.38 15.95
C ASN A 74 17.98 18.87 15.60
N VAL A 75 17.15 19.38 14.70
CA VAL A 75 17.13 20.81 14.37
C VAL A 75 16.58 21.61 15.55
N ALA A 76 15.51 21.14 16.20
CA ALA A 76 14.95 21.79 17.39
C ALA A 76 15.97 21.91 18.53
N PHE A 77 16.73 20.85 18.81
CA PHE A 77 17.80 20.89 19.82
C PHE A 77 18.91 21.86 19.46
N LYS A 78 19.30 21.92 18.18
CA LYS A 78 20.30 22.90 17.71
C LYS A 78 19.82 24.34 17.89
N ILE A 79 18.53 24.62 17.71
CA ILE A 79 17.95 25.94 17.95
C ILE A 79 17.93 26.26 19.45
N ALA A 80 17.55 25.29 20.29
CA ALA A 80 17.48 25.46 21.73
C ALA A 80 18.87 25.68 22.38
N ASP A 81 19.93 25.15 21.78
CA ASP A 81 21.31 25.27 22.26
C ASP A 81 22.03 26.54 21.75
N LEU A 82 21.34 27.41 21.00
CA LEU A 82 21.95 28.65 20.50
C LEU A 82 22.19 29.64 21.65
N PRO A 83 23.38 30.26 21.72
CA PRO A 83 23.61 31.37 22.64
C PRO A 83 22.78 32.59 22.22
N GLU A 84 22.38 33.44 23.17
CA GLU A 84 21.63 34.67 22.87
C GLU A 84 22.39 35.63 21.93
N SER A 85 23.73 35.56 21.92
CA SER A 85 24.60 36.37 21.07
C SER A 85 24.85 35.76 19.68
N VAL A 86 24.09 34.75 19.26
CA VAL A 86 24.28 34.09 17.97
C VAL A 86 24.03 35.06 16.81
N ASP A 87 24.79 34.89 15.72
CA ASP A 87 24.59 35.66 14.49
C ASP A 87 23.18 35.44 13.90
N ASP A 88 22.54 36.53 13.48
CA ASP A 88 21.18 36.53 12.94
C ASP A 88 21.05 35.65 11.69
N ASN A 89 22.12 35.52 10.88
CA ASN A 89 22.10 34.64 9.70
C ASN A 89 22.05 33.17 10.10
N VAL A 90 22.77 32.79 11.18
CA VAL A 90 22.75 31.41 11.70
C VAL A 90 21.36 31.08 12.24
N LYS A 91 20.74 32.01 12.97
CA LYS A 91 19.36 31.86 13.46
C LYS A 91 18.36 31.70 12.30
N SER A 92 18.42 32.58 11.30
CA SER A 92 17.56 32.52 10.11
C SER A 92 17.73 31.22 9.30
N MET A 93 18.97 30.75 9.17
CA MET A 93 19.27 29.48 8.52
C MET A 93 18.66 28.29 9.29
N LEU A 94 18.80 28.26 10.62
CA LEU A 94 18.24 27.19 11.44
C LEU A 94 16.70 27.20 11.46
N ASP A 95 16.08 28.38 11.49
CA ASP A 95 14.62 28.51 11.35
C ASP A 95 14.13 27.98 9.99
N SER A 96 14.90 28.24 8.92
CA SER A 96 14.60 27.71 7.58
C SER A 96 14.72 26.18 7.52
N LEU A 97 15.76 25.62 8.15
CA LEU A 97 15.94 24.17 8.27
C LEU A 97 14.82 23.54 9.12
N PHE A 98 14.38 24.21 10.18
CA PHE A 98 13.31 23.73 11.03
C PHE A 98 11.98 23.66 10.27
N LYS A 99 11.64 24.72 9.52
CA LYS A 99 10.46 24.72 8.63
C LYS A 99 10.54 23.59 7.61
N ALA A 100 11.69 23.39 6.96
CA ALA A 100 11.89 22.30 6.01
C ALA A 100 11.74 20.92 6.68
N ALA A 101 12.22 20.75 7.92
CA ALA A 101 12.07 19.50 8.68
C ALA A 101 10.60 19.23 9.06
N ILE A 102 9.85 20.26 9.47
CA ILE A 102 8.40 20.15 9.73
C ILE A 102 7.67 19.74 8.45
N GLU A 103 7.95 20.40 7.33
CA GLU A 103 7.33 20.07 6.03
C GLU A 103 7.66 18.65 5.59
N SER A 104 8.91 18.22 5.73
CA SER A 104 9.34 16.86 5.42
C SER A 104 8.61 15.82 6.27
N ASN A 105 8.47 16.08 7.57
CA ASN A 105 7.68 15.23 8.47
C ASN A 105 6.21 15.16 8.03
N ALA A 106 5.58 16.30 7.77
CA ALA A 106 4.20 16.34 7.28
C ALA A 106 4.02 15.59 5.94
N ASN A 107 4.98 15.68 5.01
CA ASN A 107 4.96 14.95 3.75
C ASN A 107 5.05 13.41 3.96
N ALA A 108 5.82 12.95 4.95
CA ALA A 108 5.88 11.54 5.30
C ALA A 108 4.52 11.03 5.80
N TYR A 109 3.85 11.79 6.67
CA TYR A 109 2.48 11.46 7.11
C TYR A 109 1.45 11.56 6.00
N GLU A 110 1.59 12.48 5.05
CA GLU A 110 0.70 12.57 3.88
C GLU A 110 0.79 11.33 3.00
N THR A 111 2.01 10.85 2.76
CA THR A 111 2.25 9.61 2.03
C THR A 111 1.67 8.42 2.80
N ALA A 112 1.87 8.37 4.12
CA ALA A 112 1.30 7.37 5.01
C ALA A 112 -0.22 7.28 4.92
N CYS A 113 -0.88 8.43 5.04
CA CYS A 113 -2.33 8.55 4.98
C CYS A 113 -2.86 8.21 3.58
N GLY A 114 -2.12 8.56 2.51
CA GLY A 114 -2.48 8.16 1.15
C GLY A 114 -2.49 6.64 0.98
N LEU A 115 -1.47 5.95 1.48
CA LEU A 115 -1.42 4.47 1.46
C LEU A 115 -2.54 3.83 2.28
N TYR A 116 -2.91 4.43 3.42
CA TYR A 116 -4.07 4.01 4.22
C TYR A 116 -5.38 4.14 3.44
N ILE A 117 -5.60 5.29 2.79
CA ILE A 117 -6.81 5.56 1.99
C ILE A 117 -6.91 4.58 0.82
N ASP A 118 -5.77 4.26 0.18
CA ASP A 118 -5.67 3.37 -0.97
C ASP A 118 -5.76 1.87 -0.60
N ASP A 119 -5.99 1.50 0.66
CA ASP A 119 -6.02 0.11 1.14
C ASP A 119 -4.72 -0.68 0.85
N LYS A 120 -3.57 0.01 0.79
CA LYS A 120 -2.24 -0.59 0.52
C LYS A 120 -1.52 -1.08 1.77
N ILE A 121 -2.01 -0.70 2.95
CA ILE A 121 -1.48 -1.06 4.27
C ILE A 121 -2.61 -1.53 5.19
N ASP A 122 -2.28 -2.26 6.24
CA ASP A 122 -3.25 -2.72 7.23
C ASP A 122 -3.84 -1.51 8.00
N LYS A 123 -5.12 -1.21 7.72
CA LYS A 123 -5.84 -0.07 8.30
C LYS A 123 -5.91 -0.12 9.84
N ALA A 124 -6.18 -1.30 10.41
CA ALA A 124 -6.37 -1.45 11.84
C ALA A 124 -5.04 -1.23 12.59
N ARG A 125 -3.95 -1.80 12.06
CA ARG A 125 -2.60 -1.59 12.60
C ARG A 125 -2.16 -0.13 12.43
N PHE A 126 -2.39 0.45 11.26
CA PHE A 126 -2.02 1.85 11.00
C PHE A 126 -2.74 2.81 11.95
N GLN A 127 -4.06 2.67 12.13
CA GLN A 127 -4.84 3.50 13.05
C GLN A 127 -4.35 3.34 14.49
N LYS A 128 -4.08 2.11 14.95
CA LYS A 128 -3.55 1.86 16.30
C LYS A 128 -2.22 2.58 16.56
N LEU A 129 -1.35 2.67 15.55
CA LEU A 129 -0.04 3.31 15.67
C LEU A 129 -0.13 4.84 15.57
N TYR A 130 -0.91 5.35 14.62
CA TYR A 130 -0.81 6.75 14.19
C TYR A 130 -1.99 7.65 14.54
N HIS A 131 -3.08 7.11 15.12
CA HIS A 131 -4.26 7.92 15.44
C HIS A 131 -3.95 9.17 16.27
N ILE A 132 -3.21 9.00 17.36
CA ILE A 132 -2.84 10.11 18.25
C ILE A 132 -1.85 11.07 17.57
N GLU A 133 -0.91 10.55 16.79
CA GLU A 133 0.10 11.37 16.12
C GLU A 133 -0.51 12.25 15.03
N ILE A 134 -1.38 11.69 14.19
CA ILE A 134 -2.08 12.43 13.14
C ILE A 134 -2.97 13.53 13.75
N ARG A 135 -3.68 13.22 14.84
CA ARG A 135 -4.45 14.22 15.58
C ARG A 135 -3.56 15.37 16.07
N ARG A 136 -2.43 15.05 16.71
CA ARG A 136 -1.49 16.08 17.20
C ARG A 136 -0.94 16.94 16.08
N ILE A 137 -0.59 16.36 14.93
CA ILE A 137 -0.04 17.13 13.79
C ILE A 137 -1.03 18.19 13.29
N ILE A 138 -2.33 17.91 13.32
CA ILE A 138 -3.36 18.85 12.87
C ILE A 138 -3.72 19.89 13.96
N GLU A 139 -3.80 19.45 15.21
CA GLU A 139 -4.24 20.29 16.33
C GLU A 139 -3.11 21.13 16.96
N ASP A 140 -1.83 20.79 16.72
CA ASP A 140 -0.68 21.51 17.27
C ASP A 140 -0.42 22.82 16.52
N ALA A 141 -0.34 23.91 17.29
CA ALA A 141 -0.10 25.26 16.79
C ALA A 141 1.21 25.38 15.98
N SER A 142 2.21 24.55 16.27
CA SER A 142 3.50 24.53 15.56
C SER A 142 3.35 24.16 14.09
N PHE A 143 2.25 23.47 13.74
CA PHE A 143 1.95 23.05 12.38
C PHE A 143 0.85 23.89 11.72
N ASN A 144 0.33 24.93 12.40
CA ASN A 144 -0.83 25.68 11.91
C ASN A 144 -0.65 26.22 10.49
N ASN A 145 0.53 26.74 10.16
CA ASN A 145 0.83 27.31 8.85
C ASN A 145 0.79 26.29 7.70
N LEU A 146 0.82 24.99 8.01
CA LEU A 146 0.79 23.90 7.03
C LEU A 146 -0.62 23.33 6.83
N PHE A 147 -1.39 23.23 7.91
CA PHE A 147 -2.70 22.57 7.88
C PHE A 147 -3.87 23.53 7.81
N HIS A 148 -3.72 24.78 8.23
CA HIS A 148 -4.81 25.76 8.31
C HIS A 148 -4.62 26.95 7.36
N PRO A 149 -5.70 27.44 6.72
CA PRO A 149 -7.05 26.87 6.74
C PRO A 149 -7.13 25.58 5.91
N GLN A 150 -7.96 24.64 6.37
CA GLN A 150 -8.09 23.28 5.81
C GLN A 150 -8.27 23.27 4.29
N ASP A 151 -9.13 24.15 3.76
CA ASP A 151 -9.48 24.21 2.33
C ASP A 151 -8.30 24.50 1.41
N THR A 152 -7.24 25.12 1.95
CA THR A 152 -6.04 25.51 1.21
C THR A 152 -4.85 24.59 1.48
N SER A 153 -4.98 23.64 2.40
CA SER A 153 -3.87 22.76 2.76
C SER A 153 -3.54 21.77 1.65
N LYS A 154 -2.23 21.59 1.41
CA LYS A 154 -1.72 20.55 0.48
C LYS A 154 -1.84 19.13 1.05
N TYR A 155 -2.11 19.00 2.35
CA TYR A 155 -2.09 17.75 3.10
C TYR A 155 -3.48 17.10 3.19
N ARG A 156 -4.03 16.73 2.03
CA ARG A 156 -5.43 16.28 1.90
C ARG A 156 -5.64 14.89 2.48
N ALA A 157 -4.67 14.00 2.34
CA ALA A 157 -4.75 12.64 2.86
C ALA A 157 -4.77 12.64 4.39
N ILE A 158 -3.89 13.42 5.04
CA ILE A 158 -3.90 13.59 6.50
C ILE A 158 -5.26 14.11 6.96
N TRP A 159 -5.79 15.17 6.33
CA TRP A 159 -7.10 15.71 6.67
C TRP A 159 -8.23 14.69 6.54
N ARG A 160 -8.23 13.89 5.46
CA ARG A 160 -9.25 12.86 5.26
C ARG A 160 -9.20 11.78 6.33
N VAL A 161 -8.01 11.27 6.65
CA VAL A 161 -7.81 10.26 7.69
C VAL A 161 -8.19 10.80 9.07
N TYR A 162 -7.82 12.04 9.37
CA TYR A 162 -8.18 12.71 10.61
C TYR A 162 -9.70 12.84 10.78
N LYS A 163 -10.40 13.28 9.74
CA LYS A 163 -11.86 13.36 9.71
C LYS A 163 -12.52 12.01 9.94
N GLU A 164 -12.05 10.98 9.22
CA GLU A 164 -12.51 9.59 9.34
C GLU A 164 -12.40 9.08 10.79
N TRP A 165 -11.28 9.35 11.48
CA TRP A 165 -11.05 8.83 12.82
C TRP A 165 -11.67 9.66 13.95
N ASN A 166 -11.92 10.95 13.72
CA ASN A 166 -12.44 11.86 14.74
C ASN A 166 -13.92 12.21 14.56
N HIS A 167 -14.62 11.55 13.62
CA HIS A 167 -16.03 11.78 13.30
C HIS A 167 -16.35 13.25 12.96
N GLN A 168 -15.41 13.94 12.30
CA GLN A 168 -15.61 15.29 11.81
C GLN A 168 -15.93 15.18 10.30
N GLU A 169 -17.21 15.15 9.94
CA GLU A 169 -17.64 15.17 8.51
C GLU A 169 -17.27 16.50 7.84
#